data_AF-D7TVN7-F1
#
_entry.id   AF-D7TVN7-F1
#
_cell.length_a   1.000
_cell.length_b   1.000
_cell.length_c   1.000
_cell.angle_alpha   90.00
_cell.angle_beta   90.00
_cell.angle_gamma   90.00
#
_symmetry.space_group_name_H-M   'P 1'
#
loop_
_entity.id
_entity.type
_entity.pdbx_description
1 polymer ?
#
loop_
_entity_poly.entity_id
_entity_poly.type
_entity_poly.pdbx_seq_one_letter_code
_entity_poly.pdbx_strand_id
1 'polypeptide(L)' 'MGSSKLQFTSLLIFSLILLSHSLGAMAQDPGSDCDFVGSCKNKADCAKPCGAKGHSPTAVLCVPNPNGGKRCCCIIA' A
#
# COMPACT_ATOMS: atom_id res chain seq x y z
N MET A 1 -23.58 40.63 8.92
CA MET A 1 -22.59 39.77 8.21
C MET A 1 -21.81 39.00 9.27
N GLY A 2 -22.05 37.71 9.49
CA GLY A 2 -21.39 37.01 10.61
C GLY A 2 -21.32 35.49 10.58
N SER A 3 -21.93 34.82 9.60
CA SER A 3 -22.13 33.35 9.69
C SER A 3 -21.45 32.55 8.58
N SER A 4 -20.91 33.23 7.56
CA SER A 4 -20.37 32.55 6.36
C SER A 4 -18.98 31.93 6.60
N LYS A 5 -18.17 32.49 7.51
CA LYS A 5 -16.78 32.03 7.74
C LYS A 5 -16.68 30.64 8.37
N LEU A 6 -17.66 30.23 9.18
CA LEU A 6 -17.71 28.92 9.85
C LEU A 6 -18.07 27.77 8.89
N GLN A 7 -18.83 28.06 7.83
CA GLN A 7 -19.24 27.04 6.86
C GLN A 7 -18.07 26.60 5.98
N PHE A 8 -17.25 27.55 5.53
CA PHE A 8 -16.09 27.27 4.68
C PHE A 8 -15.00 26.49 5.43
N THR A 9 -14.73 26.82 6.69
CA THR A 9 -13.75 26.08 7.50
C THR A 9 -14.20 24.65 7.78
N SER A 10 -15.49 24.43 8.03
CA SER A 10 -16.05 23.09 8.22
C SER A 10 -15.87 22.21 6.98
N LEU A 11 -16.24 22.72 5.79
CA LEU A 11 -16.09 22.00 4.51
C LEU A 11 -14.63 21.63 4.20
N LEU A 12 -13.67 22.50 4.52
CA LEU A 12 -12.24 22.23 4.34
C LEU A 12 -11.75 21.10 5.24
N ILE A 13 -12.19 21.08 6.50
CA ILE A 13 -11.83 20.02 7.46
C ILE A 13 -12.40 18.67 7.01
N PHE A 14 -13.66 18.63 6.60
CA PHE A 14 -14.27 17.40 6.06
C PHE A 14 -13.56 16.88 4.80
N SER A 15 -13.14 17.78 3.90
CA SER A 15 -12.40 17.42 2.68
C SER A 15 -11.01 16.83 2.99
N LEU A 16 -10.31 17.37 4.00
CA LEU A 16 -9.01 16.86 4.45
C LEU A 16 -9.13 15.46 5.08
N ILE A 17 -10.19 15.20 5.84
CA ILE A 17 -10.44 13.89 6.45
C ILE A 17 -10.71 12.84 5.37
N LEU A 18 -11.51 13.18 4.35
CA LEU A 18 -11.79 12.28 3.22
C LEU A 18 -10.52 11.98 2.39
N LEU A 19 -9.68 12.99 2.14
CA LEU A 19 -8.39 12.79 1.48
C LEU A 19 -7.48 11.85 2.29
N SER A 20 -7.41 12.04 3.61
CA SER A 20 -6.62 11.19 4.52
C SER A 20 -7.08 9.73 4.49
N HIS A 21 -8.40 9.49 4.50
CA HIS A 21 -8.97 8.14 4.39
C HIS A 21 -8.70 7.51 3.02
N SER A 22 -8.79 8.28 1.93
CA SER A 22 -8.51 7.77 0.59
C SER A 22 -7.03 7.40 0.39
N LEU A 23 -6.11 8.13 1.03
CA LEU A 23 -4.68 7.87 0.97
C LEU A 23 -4.29 6.69 1.87
N GLY A 24 -4.95 6.54 3.03
CA GLY A 24 -4.78 5.40 3.94
C GLY A 24 -5.35 4.08 3.42
N ALA A 25 -6.42 4.12 2.61
CA ALA A 25 -7.00 2.91 2.01
C ALA A 25 -6.08 2.23 0.97
N MET A 26 -5.08 2.95 0.44
CA MET A 26 -4.07 2.39 -0.46
C MET A 26 -2.91 1.71 0.28
N ALA A 27 -2.83 1.90 1.60
CA ALA A 27 -1.95 1.15 2.49
C ALA A 27 -2.71 -0.03 3.08
N GLN A 28 -3.19 -0.94 2.22
CA GLN A 28 -3.47 -2.30 2.66
C GLN A 28 -2.13 -2.86 3.14
N ASP A 29 -1.96 -2.86 4.45
CA ASP A 29 -0.88 -3.51 5.16
C ASP A 29 -0.88 -4.98 4.75
N PRO A 30 0.10 -5.48 3.96
CA PRO A 30 0.23 -6.91 3.70
C PRO A 30 0.80 -7.64 4.94
N GLY A 31 0.95 -6.95 6.07
CA GLY A 31 1.90 -7.25 7.14
C GLY A 31 1.53 -8.34 8.14
N SER A 32 0.76 -9.35 7.75
CA SER A 32 0.77 -10.62 8.51
C SER A 32 1.23 -11.80 7.66
N ASP A 33 0.82 -11.84 6.39
CA ASP A 33 1.06 -12.98 5.51
C ASP A 33 2.17 -12.71 4.47
N CYS A 34 3.15 -11.83 4.74
CA CYS A 34 4.09 -11.41 3.70
C CYS A 34 5.57 -11.48 4.08
N ASP A 35 6.32 -12.39 3.44
CA ASP A 35 7.79 -12.40 3.44
C ASP A 35 8.30 -11.56 2.26
N PHE A 36 9.05 -10.52 2.55
CA PHE A 36 9.44 -9.58 1.52
C PHE A 36 10.85 -9.83 0.98
N VAL A 37 10.98 -9.86 -0.35
CA VAL A 37 12.22 -10.23 -1.03
C VAL A 37 12.48 -9.34 -2.24
N GLY A 38 13.72 -8.87 -2.40
CA GLY A 38 14.17 -8.18 -3.61
C GLY A 38 13.31 -6.99 -4.07
N SER A 39 13.65 -6.48 -5.26
CA SER A 39 12.91 -5.41 -5.93
C SER A 39 12.09 -5.97 -7.08
N CYS A 40 11.01 -5.30 -7.45
CA CYS A 40 10.16 -5.71 -8.58
C CYS A 40 9.73 -4.52 -9.43
N LYS A 41 9.43 -4.78 -10.72
CA LYS A 41 8.71 -3.85 -11.59
C LYS A 41 7.26 -4.29 -11.73
N ASN A 42 7.05 -5.60 -11.82
CA ASN A 42 5.76 -6.26 -11.98
C ASN A 42 5.66 -7.52 -11.11
N LYS A 43 4.47 -8.14 -11.03
CA LYS A 43 4.21 -9.35 -10.23
C LYS A 43 5.07 -10.55 -10.63
N ALA A 44 5.33 -10.76 -11.93
CA ALA A 44 6.05 -11.93 -12.42
C ALA A 44 7.52 -11.94 -12.00
N ASP A 45 8.11 -10.76 -11.76
CA ASP A 45 9.48 -10.63 -11.23
C ASP A 45 9.64 -11.32 -9.86
N CYS A 46 8.53 -11.51 -9.13
CA CYS A 46 8.52 -12.07 -7.77
C CYS A 46 8.43 -13.59 -7.71
N ALA A 47 8.06 -14.27 -8.80
CA ALA A 47 7.91 -15.73 -8.82
C ALA A 47 9.23 -16.46 -8.51
N LYS A 48 10.32 -16.04 -9.16
CA LYS A 48 11.66 -16.60 -8.94
C LYS A 48 12.20 -16.36 -7.52
N PRO A 49 12.26 -15.12 -6.99
CA PRO A 49 12.82 -14.87 -5.67
C PRO A 49 11.97 -15.48 -4.54
N CYS A 50 10.64 -15.53 -4.69
CA CYS A 50 9.79 -16.24 -3.73
C CYS A 50 9.98 -17.76 -3.79
N GLY A 51 10.05 -18.34 -5.00
CA GLY A 51 10.33 -19.76 -5.19
C GLY A 51 11.71 -20.17 -4.63
N ALA A 52 12.73 -19.33 -4.79
CA ALA A 52 14.06 -19.56 -4.22
C ALA A 52 14.08 -19.57 -2.68
N LYS A 53 13.08 -18.91 -2.06
CA LYS A 53 12.85 -18.88 -0.61
C LYS A 53 11.97 -20.01 -0.10
N GLY A 54 11.47 -20.88 -0.98
CA GLY A 54 10.55 -21.96 -0.63
C GLY A 54 9.07 -21.56 -0.56
N HIS A 55 8.73 -20.32 -0.94
CA HIS A 55 7.35 -19.85 -1.02
C HIS A 55 6.71 -20.22 -2.36
N SER A 56 5.37 -20.16 -2.41
CA SER A 56 4.65 -20.40 -3.66
C SER A 56 5.03 -19.36 -4.73
N PRO A 57 5.46 -19.76 -5.94
CA PRO A 57 5.88 -18.84 -7.01
C PRO A 57 4.69 -18.07 -7.61
N THR A 58 3.46 -18.48 -7.33
CA THR A 58 2.24 -17.85 -7.82
C THR A 58 1.56 -16.95 -6.79
N ALA A 59 1.78 -17.21 -5.50
CA ALA A 59 1.26 -16.43 -4.39
C ALA A 59 2.20 -15.27 -4.07
N VAL A 60 2.33 -14.35 -5.01
CA VAL A 60 3.29 -13.23 -4.94
C VAL A 60 2.64 -11.91 -5.31
N LEU A 61 3.08 -10.83 -4.68
CA LEU A 61 2.67 -9.46 -4.98
C LEU A 61 3.89 -8.56 -5.19
N CYS A 62 3.75 -7.54 -6.03
CA CYS A 62 4.74 -6.48 -6.18
C CYS A 62 4.17 -5.21 -5.56
N VAL A 63 4.65 -4.85 -4.38
CA VAL A 63 4.06 -3.79 -3.54
C VAL A 63 5.02 -2.62 -3.37
N PRO A 64 4.53 -1.41 -3.07
CA PRO A 64 5.39 -0.26 -2.77
C PRO A 64 6.35 -0.56 -1.61
N ASN A 65 7.59 -0.11 -1.73
CA ASN A 65 8.59 -0.17 -0.68
C ASN A 65 8.64 1.20 0.05
N PRO A 66 8.57 1.25 1.40
CA PRO A 66 8.65 2.52 2.13
C PRO A 66 9.96 3.29 1.88
N ASN A 67 11.04 2.58 1.52
CA ASN A 67 12.34 3.19 1.19
C ASN A 67 12.45 3.61 -0.29
N GLY A 68 11.35 3.58 -1.04
CA GLY A 68 11.30 3.89 -2.47
C GLY A 68 11.36 2.66 -3.38
N GLY A 69 10.76 2.79 -4.56
CA GLY A 69 10.59 1.69 -5.51
C GLY A 69 9.49 0.71 -5.11
N LYS A 70 9.56 -0.51 -5.66
CA LYS A 70 8.65 -1.62 -5.33
C LYS A 70 9.46 -2.85 -4.95
N ARG A 71 8.88 -3.69 -4.09
CA ARG A 71 9.49 -4.91 -3.57
C ARG A 71 8.53 -6.09 -3.67
N CYS A 72 9.07 -7.30 -3.74
CA CYS A 72 8.20 -8.48 -3.74
C CYS A 72 7.71 -8.79 -2.34
N CYS A 73 6.48 -9.26 -2.30
CA CYS A 73 5.79 -9.79 -1.15
C CYS A 73 5.41 -11.24 -1.48
N CYS A 74 6.05 -12.19 -0.83
CA CYS A 74 5.73 -13.61 -0.92
C CYS A 74 4.64 -13.92 0.10
N ILE A 75 3.48 -14.38 -0.35
CA ILE A 75 2.36 -14.68 0.55
C ILE A 75 2.69 -15.97 1.31
N ILE A 76 2.77 -15.86 2.63
CA ILE A 76 2.95 -16.95 3.58
C ILE A 76 1.54 -17.36 4.01
N ALA A 77 1.15 -18.61 3.78
CA ALA A 77 -0.13 -19.17 4.21
C ALA A 77 0.08 -20.15 5.37
#